data_AF-A0A1B1N238-F1
#
_entry.id   AF-A0A1B1N238-F1
#
_cell.length_a   1.000
_cell.length_b   1.000
_cell.length_c   1.000
_cell.angle_alpha   90.00
_cell.angle_beta   90.00
_cell.angle_gamma   90.00
#
_symmetry.space_group_name_H-M   'P 1'
#
loop_
_entity.id
_entity.type
_entity.pdbx_description
1 polymer ?
#
loop_
_entity_poly.entity_id
_entity_poly.type
_entity_poly.pdbx_seq_one_letter_code
_entity_poly.pdbx_strand_id
1 'polypeptide(L)'
;MEHIRRFIPFRIAGPTLSGLWYAYLWMMIGALFLSLLLKWSRFEEDSLSTFTYVVHAISVLAGSFVSGKRSERKGWYQGAITGILYAVLLFVISFLALDSSFKGGDLLYFIPAFLIGATGGIFGKNARKS
;
A
#
# COMPACT_ATOMS: atom_id res chain seq x y z
N MET A 1 -15.51 33.77 9.30
CA MET A 1 -15.74 32.32 9.15
C MET A 1 -14.40 31.58 9.12
N GLU A 2 -13.67 31.56 10.24
CA GLU A 2 -12.28 31.06 10.29
C GLU A 2 -12.08 29.87 11.27
N HIS A 3 -13.15 29.31 11.82
CA HIS A 3 -13.07 28.43 13.00
C HIS A 3 -12.93 26.92 12.73
N ILE A 4 -12.79 26.45 11.48
CA ILE A 4 -12.76 25.01 11.15
C ILE A 4 -11.51 24.65 10.34
N ARG A 5 -10.31 24.85 10.90
CA ARG A 5 -9.06 24.42 10.24
C ARG A 5 -8.13 23.55 11.09
N ARG A 6 -8.55 23.05 12.25
CA ARG A 6 -7.68 22.21 13.09
C ARG A 6 -8.45 21.09 13.76
N PHE A 7 -8.59 19.95 13.08
CA PHE A 7 -9.06 18.73 13.76
C PHE A 7 -8.29 17.44 13.46
N ILE A 8 -7.12 17.48 12.80
CA ILE A 8 -6.25 16.29 12.73
C ILE A 8 -4.77 16.71 12.73
N PRO A 9 -4.11 16.86 13.89
CA PRO A 9 -2.66 16.98 13.95
C PRO A 9 -2.02 15.58 13.98
N PHE A 10 -2.40 14.69 13.04
CA PHE A 10 -1.63 13.47 12.80
C PHE A 10 -0.40 13.90 12.00
N ARG A 11 0.58 14.50 12.69
CA ARG A 11 1.83 14.93 12.08
C ARG A 11 2.66 13.67 11.85
N ILE A 12 2.39 12.98 10.73
CA ILE A 12 3.11 11.77 10.34
C ILE A 12 4.57 12.17 10.08
N ALA A 13 5.42 11.98 11.10
CA ALA A 13 6.77 12.53 11.13
C ALA A 13 7.73 11.85 10.15
N GLY A 14 7.44 10.60 9.76
CA GLY A 14 8.29 9.80 8.88
C GLY A 14 7.73 9.67 7.45
N PRO A 15 8.56 9.79 6.39
CA PRO A 15 8.13 9.53 5.03
C PRO A 15 7.60 8.11 4.84
N THR A 16 8.22 7.10 5.49
CA THR A 16 7.71 5.70 5.51
C THR A 16 6.30 5.61 6.09
N LEU A 17 6.10 6.15 7.29
CA LEU A 17 4.82 6.07 8.00
C LEU A 17 3.71 6.78 7.22
N SER A 18 4.04 7.89 6.55
CA SER A 18 3.08 8.58 5.70
C SER A 18 2.73 7.74 4.47
N GLY A 19 3.71 7.08 3.86
CA GLY A 19 3.44 6.17 2.75
C GLY A 19 2.56 4.99 3.15
N LEU A 20 2.84 4.36 4.29
CA LEU A 20 2.04 3.25 4.82
C LEU A 20 0.60 3.68 5.10
N TRP A 21 0.40 4.85 5.72
CA TRP A 21 -0.94 5.38 5.97
C TRP A 21 -1.75 5.50 4.68
N TYR A 22 -1.15 6.09 3.64
CA TYR A 22 -1.83 6.21 2.34
C TYR A 22 -2.01 4.87 1.64
N ALA A 23 -1.06 3.92 1.77
CA ALA A 23 -1.21 2.58 1.22
C ALA A 23 -2.44 1.88 1.80
N TYR A 24 -2.59 1.87 3.13
CA TYR A 24 -3.73 1.22 3.78
C TYR A 24 -5.05 1.97 3.56
N LEU A 25 -5.02 3.29 3.43
CA LEU A 25 -6.19 4.06 3.02
C LEU A 25 -6.69 3.63 1.64
N TRP A 26 -5.79 3.56 0.65
CA TRP A 26 -6.12 3.08 -0.70
C TRP A 26 -6.59 1.63 -0.70
N MET A 27 -5.98 0.80 0.14
CA MET A 27 -6.40 -0.60 0.27
C MET A 27 -7.80 -0.71 0.84
N MET A 28 -8.14 0.08 1.87
CA MET A 28 -9.48 0.11 2.44
C MET A 28 -10.51 0.55 1.39
N ILE A 29 -10.21 1.57 0.60
CA ILE A 29 -11.08 2.03 -0.50
C ILE A 29 -11.26 0.92 -1.54
N GLY A 30 -10.16 0.27 -1.95
CA GLY A 30 -10.20 -0.82 -2.92
C GLY A 30 -10.95 -2.05 -2.41
N ALA A 31 -10.81 -2.40 -1.14
CA ALA A 31 -11.55 -3.49 -0.49
C ALA A 31 -13.05 -3.20 -0.42
N LEU A 32 -13.44 -1.96 -0.08
CA LEU A 32 -14.83 -1.53 -0.11
C LEU A 32 -15.41 -1.59 -1.53
N PHE A 33 -14.64 -1.12 -2.52
CA PHE A 33 -15.04 -1.20 -3.92
C PHE A 33 -15.23 -2.65 -4.37
N LEU A 34 -14.28 -3.54 -4.03
CA LEU A 34 -14.36 -4.96 -4.36
C LEU A 34 -15.57 -5.61 -3.68
N SER A 35 -15.87 -5.26 -2.43
CA SER A 35 -17.05 -5.76 -1.70
C SER A 35 -18.37 -5.34 -2.36
N LEU A 36 -18.48 -4.10 -2.82
CA LEU A 36 -19.67 -3.63 -3.56
C LEU A 36 -19.80 -4.31 -4.92
N LEU A 37 -18.68 -4.48 -5.62
CA LEU A 37 -18.60 -5.14 -6.91
C LEU A 37 -18.98 -6.62 -6.80
N LEU A 38 -18.62 -7.27 -5.69
CA LEU A 38 -19.02 -8.65 -5.38
C LEU A 38 -20.51 -8.78 -5.08
N LYS A 39 -21.11 -7.79 -4.42
CA LYS A 39 -22.55 -7.79 -4.13
C LYS A 39 -23.41 -7.75 -5.40
N TRP A 40 -22.96 -7.07 -6.45
CA TRP A 40 -23.72 -6.88 -7.69
C TRP A 40 -23.35 -7.86 -8.80
N SER A 41 -22.26 -8.58 -8.66
CA SER A 41 -21.78 -9.50 -9.68
C SER A 41 -21.76 -10.94 -9.19
N ARG A 42 -22.03 -11.88 -10.09
CA ARG A 42 -21.79 -13.31 -9.89
C ARG A 42 -20.37 -13.68 -10.32
N PHE A 43 -19.36 -13.04 -9.75
CA PHE A 43 -17.96 -13.34 -10.09
C PHE A 43 -17.57 -14.74 -9.63
N GLU A 44 -16.85 -15.47 -10.49
CA GLU A 44 -16.12 -16.68 -10.09
C GLU A 44 -14.97 -16.34 -9.14
N GLU A 45 -14.65 -17.25 -8.22
CA GLU A 45 -13.63 -17.07 -7.17
C GLU A 45 -12.23 -16.70 -7.74
N ASP A 46 -11.89 -17.19 -8.93
CA ASP A 46 -10.60 -16.92 -9.59
C ASP A 46 -10.45 -15.46 -10.04
N SER A 47 -11.55 -14.86 -10.48
CA SER A 47 -11.57 -13.44 -10.86
C SER A 47 -11.34 -12.56 -9.64
N LEU A 48 -11.91 -12.95 -8.51
CA LEU A 48 -11.85 -12.27 -7.21
C LEU A 48 -10.41 -12.16 -6.68
N SER A 49 -9.65 -13.24 -6.79
CA SER A 49 -8.24 -13.29 -6.39
C SER A 49 -7.40 -12.32 -7.24
N THR A 50 -7.63 -12.30 -8.55
CA THR A 50 -6.92 -11.40 -9.47
C THR A 50 -7.18 -9.92 -9.15
N PHE A 51 -8.44 -9.53 -8.93
CA PHE A 51 -8.78 -8.16 -8.55
C PHE A 51 -8.15 -7.74 -7.22
N THR A 52 -8.08 -8.67 -6.27
CA THR A 52 -7.44 -8.43 -4.97
C THR A 52 -5.96 -8.07 -5.15
N TYR A 53 -5.21 -8.81 -5.98
CA TYR A 53 -3.82 -8.49 -6.27
C TYR A 53 -3.64 -7.11 -6.93
N VAL A 54 -4.54 -6.74 -7.85
CA VAL A 54 -4.52 -5.42 -8.49
C VAL A 54 -4.74 -4.31 -7.46
N VAL A 55 -5.69 -4.47 -6.54
CA VAL A 55 -5.93 -3.50 -5.45
C VAL A 55 -4.68 -3.35 -4.57
N HIS A 56 -4.02 -4.45 -4.22
CA HIS A 56 -2.77 -4.42 -3.46
C HIS A 56 -1.67 -3.67 -4.20
N ALA A 57 -1.49 -3.96 -5.50
CA ALA A 57 -0.49 -3.29 -6.33
C ALA A 57 -0.71 -1.77 -6.39
N ILE A 58 -1.94 -1.33 -6.63
CA ILE A 58 -2.31 0.10 -6.64
C ILE A 58 -2.07 0.74 -5.28
N SER A 59 -2.45 0.05 -4.20
CA SER A 59 -2.30 0.53 -2.82
C SER A 59 -0.83 0.75 -2.46
N VAL A 60 0.03 -0.24 -2.73
CA VAL A 60 1.47 -0.12 -2.48
C VAL A 60 2.12 0.94 -3.35
N LEU A 61 1.70 1.04 -4.62
CA LEU A 61 2.22 2.04 -5.54
C LEU A 61 1.88 3.46 -5.05
N ALA A 62 0.62 3.70 -4.66
CA ALA A 62 0.17 5.00 -4.16
C ALA A 62 0.85 5.37 -2.84
N GLY A 63 0.95 4.44 -1.89
CA GLY A 63 1.65 4.68 -0.63
C GLY A 63 3.15 4.94 -0.81
N SER A 64 3.81 4.16 -1.67
CA SER A 64 5.23 4.32 -1.96
C SER A 64 5.52 5.61 -2.74
N PHE A 65 4.59 6.04 -3.61
CA PHE A 65 4.63 7.35 -4.25
C PHE A 65 4.61 8.49 -3.22
N VAL A 66 3.69 8.45 -2.26
CA VAL A 66 3.63 9.46 -1.18
C VAL A 66 4.90 9.43 -0.33
N SER A 67 5.42 8.24 -0.01
CA SER A 67 6.66 8.10 0.75
C SER A 67 7.86 8.67 0.00
N GLY A 68 8.00 8.36 -1.29
CA GLY A 68 9.06 8.87 -2.16
C GLY A 68 8.98 10.38 -2.32
N LYS A 69 7.77 10.93 -2.46
CA LYS A 69 7.53 12.38 -2.56
C LYS A 69 7.98 13.11 -1.30
N ARG A 70 7.80 12.54 -0.12
CA ARG A 70 8.19 13.16 1.17
C ARG A 70 9.62 12.85 1.61
N SER A 71 10.35 12.00 0.87
CA SER A 71 11.70 11.60 1.25
C SER A 71 12.76 12.60 0.82
N GLU A 72 13.71 12.86 1.71
CA GLU A 72 14.95 13.57 1.39
C GLU A 72 15.97 12.64 0.69
N ARG A 73 15.89 11.32 0.97
CA ARG A 73 16.77 10.28 0.42
C ARG A 73 16.32 9.81 -0.96
N LYS A 74 17.05 8.88 -1.59
CA LYS A 74 16.71 8.32 -2.93
C LYS A 74 15.30 7.71 -2.91
N GLY A 75 14.49 8.02 -3.93
CA GLY A 75 13.07 7.66 -3.99
C GLY A 75 12.84 6.15 -4.02
N TRP A 76 13.64 5.44 -4.80
CA TRP A 76 13.59 3.97 -4.88
C TRP A 76 13.83 3.30 -3.52
N TYR A 77 14.76 3.83 -2.71
CA TYR A 77 15.08 3.28 -1.39
C TYR A 77 13.91 3.47 -0.43
N GLN A 78 13.32 4.66 -0.40
CA GLN A 78 12.19 4.93 0.48
C GLN A 78 10.93 4.15 0.05
N GLY A 79 10.69 4.07 -1.26
CA GLY A 79 9.59 3.30 -1.82
C GLY A 79 9.74 1.81 -1.55
N ALA A 80 10.94 1.25 -1.73
CA ALA A 80 11.26 -0.14 -1.42
C ALA A 80 11.00 -0.48 0.06
N ILE A 81 11.43 0.37 1.00
CA ILE A 81 11.16 0.17 2.42
C ILE A 81 9.65 0.18 2.69
N THR A 82 8.92 1.11 2.09
CA THR A 82 7.46 1.22 2.27
C THR A 82 6.75 -0.02 1.71
N GLY A 83 7.15 -0.49 0.53
CA GLY A 83 6.61 -1.71 -0.09
C GLY A 83 6.90 -2.96 0.72
N ILE A 84 8.14 -3.14 1.22
CA ILE A 84 8.49 -4.27 2.09
C ILE A 84 7.69 -4.19 3.40
N LEU A 85 7.64 -3.03 4.06
CA LEU A 85 6.90 -2.89 5.32
C LEU A 85 5.41 -3.20 5.14
N TYR A 86 4.81 -2.77 4.03
CA TYR A 86 3.43 -3.11 3.69
C TYR A 86 3.25 -4.62 3.51
N ALA A 87 4.16 -5.29 2.78
CA ALA A 87 4.10 -6.74 2.60
C ALA A 87 4.28 -7.50 3.93
N VAL A 88 5.22 -7.05 4.78
CA VAL A 88 5.40 -7.62 6.13
C VAL A 88 4.13 -7.48 6.96
N LEU A 89 3.53 -6.28 6.99
CA LEU A 89 2.29 -6.05 7.73
C LEU A 89 1.13 -6.91 7.21
N LEU A 90 0.98 -7.04 5.90
CA LEU A 90 -0.03 -7.92 5.31
C LEU A 90 0.22 -9.40 5.62
N PHE A 91 1.47 -9.82 5.59
CA PHE A 91 1.86 -11.17 5.98
C PHE A 91 1.49 -11.42 7.45
N VAL A 92 1.82 -10.49 8.35
CA VAL A 92 1.44 -10.56 9.78
C VAL A 92 -0.08 -10.60 9.93
N ILE A 93 -0.82 -9.73 9.23
CA ILE A 93 -2.29 -9.75 9.26
C ILE A 93 -2.83 -11.11 8.77
N SER A 94 -2.29 -11.65 7.67
CA SER A 94 -2.73 -12.94 7.12
C SER A 94 -2.42 -14.10 8.07
N PHE A 95 -1.22 -14.10 8.65
CA PHE A 95 -0.80 -15.09 9.65
C PHE A 95 -1.73 -15.08 10.88
N LEU A 96 -2.01 -13.91 11.45
CA LEU A 96 -2.88 -13.81 12.62
C LEU A 96 -4.36 -14.08 12.30
N ALA A 97 -4.84 -13.66 11.12
CA ALA A 97 -6.26 -13.73 10.78
C ALA A 97 -6.67 -15.09 10.19
N LEU A 98 -5.79 -15.76 9.44
CA LEU A 98 -6.10 -17.01 8.74
C LEU A 98 -5.31 -18.22 9.29
N ASP A 99 -4.52 -18.03 10.35
CA ASP A 99 -3.62 -19.06 10.91
C ASP A 99 -2.73 -19.74 9.84
N SER A 100 -2.32 -18.93 8.84
CA SER A 100 -1.62 -19.45 7.68
C SER A 100 -0.20 -19.88 8.05
N SER A 101 0.12 -21.16 7.96
CA SER A 101 1.49 -21.63 8.16
C SER A 101 2.43 -21.05 7.09
N PHE A 102 3.51 -20.40 7.53
CA PHE A 102 4.54 -19.84 6.66
C PHE A 102 5.17 -20.93 5.79
N LYS A 103 4.97 -20.84 4.47
CA LYS A 103 5.63 -21.71 3.49
C LYS A 103 6.75 -20.92 2.83
N GLY A 104 7.88 -21.57 2.51
CA GLY A 104 9.01 -20.90 1.87
C GLY A 104 8.67 -20.19 0.55
N GLY A 105 7.61 -20.64 -0.14
CA GLY A 105 7.07 -19.98 -1.33
C GLY A 105 6.44 -18.61 -1.08
N ASP A 106 5.98 -18.32 0.13
CA ASP A 106 5.33 -17.05 0.47
C ASP A 106 6.31 -15.86 0.40
N LEU A 107 7.61 -16.15 0.50
CA LEU A 107 8.66 -15.15 0.35
C LEU A 107 8.69 -14.54 -1.06
N LEU A 108 8.20 -15.25 -2.08
CA LEU A 108 8.11 -14.73 -3.45
C LEU A 108 7.16 -13.53 -3.55
N TYR A 109 6.17 -13.40 -2.67
CA TYR A 109 5.24 -12.27 -2.67
C TYR A 109 5.87 -10.93 -2.23
N PHE A 110 7.05 -10.97 -1.59
CA PHE A 110 7.79 -9.76 -1.23
C PHE A 110 8.49 -9.10 -2.42
N ILE A 111 8.84 -9.88 -3.45
CA ILE A 111 9.53 -9.38 -4.65
C ILE A 111 8.67 -8.36 -5.41
N PRO A 112 7.41 -8.65 -5.80
CA PRO A 112 6.58 -7.66 -6.47
C PRO A 112 6.29 -6.45 -5.58
N ALA A 113 6.09 -6.64 -4.27
CA ALA A 113 5.90 -5.52 -3.35
C ALA A 113 7.12 -4.59 -3.31
N PHE A 114 8.34 -5.14 -3.32
CA PHE A 114 9.57 -4.37 -3.41
C PHE A 114 9.67 -3.63 -4.75
N LEU A 115 9.43 -4.30 -5.88
CA LEU A 115 9.54 -3.70 -7.22
C LEU A 115 8.52 -2.58 -7.43
N ILE A 116 7.25 -2.83 -7.08
CA ILE A 116 6.18 -1.84 -7.19
C ILE A 116 6.43 -0.69 -6.20
N GLY A 117 6.87 -1.00 -4.98
CA GLY A 117 7.23 0.03 -4.00
C GLY A 117 8.38 0.91 -4.47
N ALA A 118 9.46 0.31 -4.98
CA ALA A 118 10.62 1.04 -5.49
C ALA A 118 10.25 1.94 -6.67
N THR A 119 9.49 1.42 -7.64
CA THR A 119 9.02 2.19 -8.80
C THR A 119 8.11 3.34 -8.39
N GLY A 120 7.12 3.10 -7.53
CA GLY A 120 6.27 4.15 -6.96
C GLY A 120 7.08 5.24 -6.25
N GLY A 121 8.09 4.85 -5.48
CA GLY A 121 8.98 5.79 -4.79
C GLY A 121 9.84 6.64 -5.73
N ILE A 122 10.30 6.09 -6.87
CA ILE A 122 11.01 6.84 -7.92
C ILE A 122 10.11 7.92 -8.49
N PHE A 123 8.89 7.54 -8.91
CA PHE A 123 7.92 8.48 -9.46
C PHE A 123 7.55 9.56 -8.44
N GLY A 124 7.33 9.19 -7.18
CA GLY A 124 7.02 10.11 -6.10
C GLY A 124 8.12 11.16 -5.87
N LYS A 125 9.38 10.73 -5.83
CA LYS A 125 10.51 11.65 -5.65
C LYS A 125 10.67 12.61 -6.83
N ASN A 126 10.50 12.12 -8.05
CA ASN A 126 10.58 12.96 -9.25
C ASN A 126 9.45 14.00 -9.27
N ALA A 127 8.24 13.62 -8.85
CA ALA A 127 7.09 14.52 -8.72
C ALA A 127 7.23 15.60 -7.61
N ARG A 128 8.26 15.54 -6.76
CA ARG A 128 8.61 16.64 -5.83
C ARG A 128 9.57 17.65 -6.46
N LYS A 129 10.36 17.24 -7.45
CA LYS A 129 11.35 18.10 -8.10
C LYS A 129 10.76 18.95 -9.23
N SER A 130 9.62 18.52 -9.79
CA SER A 130 8.81 19.31 -10.72
C SER A 130 7.82 20.19 -9.97
#